data_AF-A0A7Y4T4P2-F1
#
_entry.id   AF-A0A7Y4T4P2-F1
#
_cell.length_a   1.000
_cell.length_b   1.000
_cell.length_c   1.000
_cell.angle_alpha   90.00
_cell.angle_beta   90.00
_cell.angle_gamma   90.00
#
_symmetry.space_group_name_H-M   'P 1'
#
loop_
_entity.id
_entity.type
_entity.pdbx_description
1 polymer ?
#
loop_
_entity_poly.entity_id
_entity_poly.type
_entity_poly.pdbx_seq_one_letter_code
_entity_poly.pdbx_strand_id
1 'polypeptide(L)'
;MKVSRAALLIAVAAMVAGPATAAKKKAPAAPKCIKDKVLSAFQMRMLQTELVVGALSCKMTPRYNDFVVGYRPDLMSAHKTMMKYFGRESRLEDYKSRTANEASQRSLANITEFCLYSSALYDKLLGPEKVKLVDFAMTEPVANRHGQDVCGNPALVTASTTGKVVPMPRAKPEVAGAPAAPAATEASAVPSAPPQQ
;
A
#
# COMPACT_ATOMS: atom_id res chain seq x y z
N MET A 1 -57.95 4.49 11.05
CA MET A 1 -57.92 5.04 9.68
C MET A 1 -58.96 6.15 9.57
N LYS A 2 -58.55 7.42 9.65
CA LYS A 2 -59.41 8.59 9.45
C LYS A 2 -58.55 9.67 8.78
N VAL A 3 -58.86 9.96 7.53
CA VAL A 3 -58.28 11.07 6.76
C VAL A 3 -59.31 12.20 6.80
N SER A 4 -58.95 13.34 7.38
CA SER A 4 -59.76 14.56 7.29
C SER A 4 -58.98 15.64 6.56
N ARG A 5 -59.58 16.13 5.49
CA ARG A 5 -59.15 17.27 4.66
C ARG A 5 -59.74 18.56 5.23
N ALA A 6 -58.92 19.62 5.34
CA ALA A 6 -59.35 21.03 5.34
C ALA A 6 -58.12 21.87 4.95
N ALA A 7 -58.06 22.39 3.72
CA ALA A 7 -58.39 23.78 3.35
C ALA A 7 -57.35 24.79 3.91
N LEU A 8 -56.30 25.07 3.15
CA LEU A 8 -56.17 26.18 2.18
C LEU A 8 -56.04 27.57 2.85
N LEU A 9 -54.83 28.14 2.85
CA LEU A 9 -54.63 29.58 2.64
C LEU A 9 -53.31 29.83 1.91
N ILE A 10 -53.44 30.52 0.78
CA ILE A 10 -52.38 31.03 -0.09
C ILE A 10 -51.82 32.30 0.54
N ALA A 11 -50.50 32.37 0.72
CA ALA A 11 -49.79 33.63 0.93
C ALA A 11 -48.73 33.77 -0.15
N VAL A 12 -49.04 34.61 -1.14
CA VAL A 12 -48.09 35.09 -2.15
C VAL A 12 -47.16 36.08 -1.48
N ALA A 13 -45.89 35.72 -1.31
CA ALA A 13 -44.82 36.66 -0.98
C ALA A 13 -43.86 36.71 -2.17
N ALA A 14 -43.98 37.76 -2.96
CA ALA A 14 -43.00 38.12 -3.97
C ALA A 14 -41.72 38.62 -3.26
N MET A 15 -40.64 37.85 -3.36
CA MET A 15 -39.29 38.36 -3.13
C MET A 15 -38.49 38.29 -4.43
N VAL A 16 -38.16 39.46 -4.94
CA VAL A 16 -37.18 39.66 -6.00
C VAL A 16 -35.80 39.61 -5.33
N ALA A 17 -35.03 38.54 -5.57
CA ALA A 17 -33.62 38.48 -5.23
C ALA A 17 -32.90 37.69 -6.33
N GLY A 18 -31.97 38.35 -7.01
CA GLY A 18 -31.35 37.94 -8.27
C GLY A 18 -30.57 36.62 -8.24
N PRO A 19 -30.08 36.16 -9.40
CA PRO A 19 -29.29 34.93 -9.49
C PRO A 19 -28.01 35.11 -8.68
N ALA A 20 -27.97 34.50 -7.51
CA ALA A 20 -26.73 34.20 -6.81
C ALA A 20 -25.95 33.25 -7.72
N THR A 21 -25.07 33.82 -8.54
CA THR A 21 -24.00 33.07 -9.19
C THR A 21 -23.17 32.48 -8.07
N ALA A 22 -23.47 31.23 -7.71
CA ALA A 22 -22.64 30.44 -6.84
C ALA A 22 -21.29 30.29 -7.54
N ALA A 23 -20.37 31.21 -7.25
CA ALA A 23 -18.98 31.10 -7.62
C ALA A 23 -18.50 29.79 -7.03
N LYS A 24 -18.49 28.74 -7.86
CA LYS A 24 -17.86 27.46 -7.53
C LYS A 24 -16.39 27.80 -7.29
N LYS A 25 -16.02 28.02 -6.03
CA LYS A 25 -14.62 28.14 -5.61
C LYS A 25 -13.96 26.85 -6.07
N LYS A 26 -13.25 26.90 -7.19
CA LYS A 26 -12.47 25.78 -7.68
C LYS A 26 -11.50 25.45 -6.56
N ALA A 27 -11.68 24.28 -5.94
CA ALA A 27 -10.71 23.78 -4.99
C ALA A 27 -9.35 23.78 -5.71
N PRO A 28 -8.29 24.32 -5.10
CA PRO A 28 -6.96 24.27 -5.70
C PRO A 28 -6.65 22.81 -6.01
N ALA A 29 -6.20 22.55 -7.24
CA ALA A 29 -5.75 21.24 -7.64
C ALA A 29 -4.65 20.79 -6.68
N ALA A 30 -4.68 19.52 -6.26
CA ALA A 30 -3.64 18.97 -5.40
C ALA A 30 -2.26 19.23 -6.04
N PRO A 31 -1.23 19.59 -5.25
CA PRO A 31 0.10 19.88 -5.79
C PRO A 31 0.62 18.66 -6.57
N LYS A 32 1.30 18.90 -7.69
CA LYS A 32 1.83 17.84 -8.58
C LYS A 32 2.88 16.95 -7.90
N CYS A 33 3.45 17.39 -6.78
CA CYS A 33 4.47 16.70 -6.02
C CYS A 33 4.36 17.08 -4.53
N ILE A 34 4.95 16.27 -3.65
CA ILE A 34 5.01 16.49 -2.21
C ILE A 34 6.42 16.90 -1.77
N LYS A 35 6.50 17.60 -0.63
CA LYS A 35 7.75 18.03 0.00
C LYS A 35 7.58 18.21 1.51
N ASP A 36 8.68 18.50 2.19
CA ASP A 36 8.74 18.90 3.60
C ASP A 36 7.92 17.96 4.51
N LYS A 37 7.03 18.52 5.32
CA LYS A 37 6.18 17.77 6.27
C LYS A 37 5.23 16.78 5.58
N VAL A 38 4.78 17.07 4.37
CA VAL A 38 3.92 16.13 3.63
C VAL A 38 4.75 14.92 3.22
N LEU A 39 5.93 15.13 2.66
CA LEU A 39 6.87 14.06 2.32
C LEU A 39 7.17 13.17 3.53
N SER A 40 7.55 13.76 4.65
CA SER A 40 7.89 13.00 5.84
C SER A 40 6.70 12.20 6.40
N ALA A 41 5.46 12.72 6.28
CA ALA A 41 4.26 11.99 6.65
C ALA A 41 4.01 10.76 5.75
N PHE A 42 4.24 10.88 4.43
CA PHE A 42 4.15 9.76 3.50
C PHE A 42 5.22 8.70 3.79
N GLN A 43 6.47 9.11 4.04
CA GLN A 43 7.58 8.23 4.40
C GLN A 43 7.31 7.46 5.70
N MET A 44 6.91 8.16 6.78
CA MET A 44 6.55 7.50 8.04
C MET A 44 5.38 6.53 7.87
N ARG A 45 4.38 6.89 7.06
CA ARG A 45 3.25 5.99 6.80
C ARG A 45 3.66 4.75 6.02
N MET A 46 4.56 4.88 5.04
CA MET A 46 5.11 3.72 4.33
C MET A 46 5.92 2.81 5.22
N LEU A 47 6.76 3.39 6.08
CA LEU A 47 7.50 2.61 7.06
C LEU A 47 6.55 1.85 7.99
N GLN A 48 5.49 2.50 8.49
CA GLN A 48 4.47 1.82 9.29
C GLN A 48 3.78 0.68 8.51
N THR A 49 3.46 0.90 7.23
CA THR A 49 2.87 -0.12 6.35
C THR A 49 3.82 -1.32 6.19
N GLU A 50 5.11 -1.09 5.99
CA GLU A 50 6.11 -2.16 5.93
C GLU A 50 6.12 -2.98 7.22
N LEU A 51 6.20 -2.29 8.36
CA LEU A 51 6.27 -2.92 9.67
C LEU A 51 5.03 -3.76 9.98
N VAL A 52 3.82 -3.26 9.66
CA VAL A 52 2.59 -4.03 9.92
C VAL A 52 2.49 -5.25 9.02
N VAL A 53 2.87 -5.14 7.74
CA VAL A 53 2.90 -6.30 6.84
C VAL A 53 3.97 -7.30 7.30
N GLY A 54 5.16 -6.82 7.70
CA GLY A 54 6.21 -7.62 8.33
C GLY A 54 5.70 -8.37 9.57
N ALA A 55 4.94 -7.71 10.42
CA ALA A 55 4.36 -8.33 11.61
C ALA A 55 3.39 -9.46 11.27
N LEU A 56 2.54 -9.28 10.27
CA LEU A 56 1.56 -10.28 9.84
C LEU A 56 2.23 -11.44 9.11
N SER A 57 3.12 -11.15 8.15
CA SER A 57 3.77 -12.15 7.31
C SER A 57 4.83 -12.95 8.09
N CYS A 58 5.52 -12.33 9.04
CA CYS A 58 6.68 -12.90 9.73
C CYS A 58 6.44 -13.23 11.21
N LYS A 59 5.18 -13.19 11.68
CA LYS A 59 4.79 -13.49 13.08
C LYS A 59 5.42 -12.53 14.12
N MET A 60 5.62 -11.27 13.76
CA MET A 60 6.22 -10.25 14.64
C MET A 60 5.19 -9.27 15.25
N THR A 61 3.92 -9.69 15.40
CA THR A 61 2.84 -8.86 15.97
C THR A 61 3.19 -8.16 17.29
N PRO A 62 3.86 -8.81 18.27
CA PRO A 62 4.27 -8.11 19.50
C PRO A 62 5.15 -6.89 19.25
N ARG A 63 6.14 -7.01 18.35
CA ARG A 63 7.03 -5.90 17.98
C ARG A 63 6.29 -4.74 17.31
N TYR A 64 5.29 -5.04 16.50
CA TYR A 64 4.43 -3.99 15.93
C TYR A 64 3.66 -3.23 17.00
N ASN A 65 3.13 -3.94 18.00
CA ASN A 65 2.39 -3.31 19.08
C ASN A 65 3.31 -2.38 19.89
N ASP A 66 4.52 -2.84 20.23
CA ASP A 66 5.52 -2.03 20.93
C ASP A 66 5.90 -0.78 20.13
N PHE A 67 6.10 -0.95 18.81
CA PHE A 67 6.35 0.15 17.89
C PHE A 67 5.20 1.18 17.89
N VAL A 68 3.95 0.72 17.74
CA VAL A 68 2.79 1.62 17.71
C VAL A 68 2.64 2.36 19.04
N VAL A 69 2.86 1.69 20.17
CA VAL A 69 2.82 2.32 21.49
C VAL A 69 3.92 3.37 21.64
N GLY A 70 5.17 3.03 21.28
CA GLY A 70 6.34 3.89 21.43
C GLY A 70 6.31 5.15 20.54
N TYR A 71 5.72 5.03 19.34
CA TYR A 71 5.70 6.09 18.32
C TYR A 71 4.32 6.67 18.02
N ARG A 72 3.29 6.35 18.81
CA ARG A 72 1.91 6.82 18.63
C ARG A 72 1.80 8.33 18.31
N PRO A 73 2.49 9.25 19.03
CA PRO A 73 2.39 10.67 18.74
C PRO A 73 2.82 11.04 17.32
N ASP A 74 3.93 10.46 16.84
CA ASP A 74 4.49 10.70 15.51
C ASP A 74 3.56 10.13 14.43
N LEU A 75 3.07 8.90 14.63
CA LEU A 75 2.12 8.25 13.73
C LEU A 75 0.81 9.06 13.59
N MET A 76 0.30 9.61 14.70
CA MET A 76 -0.89 10.47 14.68
C MET A 76 -0.63 11.82 14.01
N SER A 77 0.57 12.40 14.18
CA SER A 77 0.97 13.63 13.50
C SER A 77 1.07 13.42 11.98
N ALA A 78 1.65 12.30 11.55
CA ALA A 78 1.71 11.90 10.15
C ALA A 78 0.30 11.70 9.58
N HIS A 79 -0.55 10.93 10.24
CA HIS A 79 -1.93 10.68 9.83
C HIS A 79 -2.72 11.98 9.65
N LYS A 80 -2.65 12.91 10.62
CA LYS A 80 -3.30 14.24 10.51
C LYS A 80 -2.80 15.04 9.32
N THR A 81 -1.50 14.97 9.02
CA THR A 81 -0.91 15.64 7.86
C THR A 81 -1.41 15.04 6.56
N MET A 82 -1.47 13.71 6.47
CA MET A 82 -2.02 13.02 5.29
C MET A 82 -3.52 13.27 5.12
N MET A 83 -4.29 13.34 6.20
CA MET A 83 -5.71 13.69 6.12
C MET A 83 -5.94 15.08 5.54
N LYS A 84 -5.13 16.06 5.95
CA LYS A 84 -5.15 17.40 5.34
C LYS A 84 -4.76 17.36 3.86
N TYR A 85 -3.77 16.55 3.50
CA TYR A 85 -3.31 16.40 2.12
C TYR A 85 -4.37 15.76 1.21
N PHE A 86 -4.99 14.65 1.63
CA PHE A 86 -5.99 13.95 0.83
C PHE A 86 -7.34 14.67 0.80
N GLY A 87 -7.67 15.41 1.87
CA GLY A 87 -8.92 16.16 2.06
C GLY A 87 -10.17 15.28 2.26
N ARG A 88 -10.04 13.96 2.12
CA ARG A 88 -11.11 12.97 2.25
C ARG A 88 -10.55 11.66 2.80
N GLU A 89 -11.22 11.10 3.81
CA GLU A 89 -10.83 9.83 4.44
C GLU A 89 -10.73 8.70 3.41
N SER A 90 -11.70 8.59 2.50
CA SER A 90 -11.73 7.53 1.49
C SER A 90 -10.45 7.50 0.64
N ARG A 91 -9.90 8.66 0.27
CA ARG A 91 -8.66 8.73 -0.53
C ARG A 91 -7.43 8.31 0.28
N LEU A 92 -7.42 8.57 1.58
CA LEU A 92 -6.37 8.09 2.48
C LEU A 92 -6.47 6.56 2.64
N GLU A 93 -7.68 6.02 2.81
CA GLU A 93 -7.89 4.58 2.88
C GLU A 93 -7.49 3.86 1.58
N ASP A 94 -7.84 4.43 0.42
CA ASP A 94 -7.38 3.91 -0.88
C ASP A 94 -5.84 3.87 -0.97
N TYR A 95 -5.18 4.92 -0.47
CA TYR A 95 -3.72 4.97 -0.38
C TYR A 95 -3.17 3.89 0.57
N LYS A 96 -3.74 3.74 1.75
CA LYS A 96 -3.33 2.73 2.75
C LYS A 96 -3.48 1.33 2.20
N SER A 97 -4.61 1.04 1.55
CA SER A 97 -4.89 -0.25 0.93
C SER A 97 -3.90 -0.56 -0.19
N ARG A 98 -3.68 0.37 -1.12
CA ARG A 98 -2.73 0.19 -2.23
C ARG A 98 -1.30 -0.08 -1.75
N THR A 99 -0.84 0.68 -0.74
CA THR A 99 0.52 0.54 -0.21
C THR A 99 0.70 -0.73 0.62
N ALA A 100 -0.33 -1.12 1.39
CA ALA A 100 -0.33 -2.40 2.09
C ALA A 100 -0.29 -3.57 1.10
N ASN A 101 -1.09 -3.53 0.03
CA ASN A 101 -1.07 -4.55 -1.01
C ASN A 101 0.30 -4.64 -1.69
N GLU A 102 0.93 -3.51 -2.05
CA GLU A 102 2.29 -3.49 -2.60
C GLU A 102 3.31 -4.20 -1.67
N ALA A 103 3.29 -3.86 -0.39
CA ALA A 103 4.18 -4.48 0.60
C ALA A 103 3.87 -5.98 0.77
N SER A 104 2.60 -6.37 0.77
CA SER A 104 2.21 -7.78 0.79
C SER A 104 2.72 -8.54 -0.43
N GLN A 105 2.63 -7.98 -1.64
CA GLN A 105 3.17 -8.61 -2.84
C GLN A 105 4.69 -8.80 -2.75
N ARG A 106 5.43 -7.83 -2.19
CA ARG A 106 6.86 -7.99 -1.92
C ARG A 106 7.15 -9.10 -0.92
N SER A 107 6.36 -9.17 0.16
CA SER A 107 6.50 -10.23 1.15
C SER A 107 6.24 -11.63 0.56
N LEU A 108 5.33 -11.74 -0.41
CA LEU A 108 5.06 -12.99 -1.13
C LEU A 108 6.15 -13.33 -2.16
N ALA A 109 6.76 -12.31 -2.79
CA ALA A 109 7.81 -12.51 -3.78
C ALA A 109 9.11 -13.07 -3.18
N ASN A 110 9.51 -12.59 -1.98
CA ASN A 110 10.66 -13.12 -1.25
C ASN A 110 10.45 -12.97 0.26
N ILE A 111 9.79 -13.96 0.87
CA ILE A 111 9.43 -13.90 2.29
C ILE A 111 10.64 -13.85 3.22
N THR A 112 11.72 -14.57 2.90
CA THR A 112 12.93 -14.62 3.74
C THR A 112 13.60 -13.25 3.81
N GLU A 113 13.85 -12.63 2.67
CA GLU A 113 14.44 -11.29 2.62
C GLU A 113 13.54 -10.24 3.30
N PHE A 114 12.23 -10.30 3.02
CA PHE A 114 11.28 -9.37 3.61
C PHE A 114 11.24 -9.45 5.15
N CYS A 115 11.28 -10.67 5.70
CA CYS A 115 11.29 -10.87 7.15
C CYS A 115 12.60 -10.45 7.80
N LEU A 116 13.75 -10.73 7.17
CA LEU A 116 15.05 -10.27 7.66
C LEU A 116 15.11 -8.73 7.69
N TYR A 117 14.67 -8.08 6.61
CA TYR A 117 14.62 -6.63 6.52
C TYR A 117 13.67 -6.02 7.56
N SER A 118 12.45 -6.56 7.67
CA SER A 118 11.46 -6.11 8.65
C SER A 118 11.94 -6.28 10.10
N SER A 119 12.61 -7.40 10.41
CA SER A 119 13.19 -7.62 11.73
C SER A 119 14.27 -6.58 12.05
N ALA A 120 15.16 -6.30 11.10
CA ALA A 120 16.21 -5.30 11.26
C ALA A 120 15.63 -3.88 11.49
N LEU A 121 14.52 -3.53 10.83
CA LEU A 121 13.82 -2.27 11.09
C LEU A 121 13.30 -2.22 12.54
N TYR A 122 12.68 -3.30 13.02
CA TYR A 122 12.24 -3.38 14.42
C TYR A 122 13.40 -3.27 15.40
N ASP A 123 14.52 -3.94 15.14
CA ASP A 123 15.69 -3.90 16.02
C ASP A 123 16.24 -2.48 16.18
N LYS A 124 16.28 -1.70 15.10
CA LYS A 124 16.70 -0.29 15.14
C LYS A 124 15.68 0.60 15.88
N LEU A 125 14.38 0.39 15.65
CA LEU A 125 13.31 1.25 16.19
C LEU A 125 13.00 0.97 17.67
N LEU A 126 13.18 -0.27 18.10
CA LEU A 126 12.90 -0.77 19.45
C LEU A 126 14.18 -1.00 20.27
N GLY A 127 15.32 -0.55 19.77
CA GLY A 127 16.58 -0.58 20.49
C GLY A 127 16.55 0.26 21.77
N PRO A 128 17.62 0.19 22.58
CA PRO A 128 17.69 0.90 23.87
C PRO A 128 17.65 2.43 23.72
N GLU A 129 18.15 2.95 22.59
CA GLU A 129 18.08 4.36 22.26
C GLU A 129 16.83 4.65 21.41
N LYS A 130 15.98 5.55 21.89
CA LYS A 130 14.80 5.97 21.15
C LYS A 130 15.20 6.89 20.00
N VAL A 131 15.07 6.40 18.78
CA VAL A 131 15.27 7.22 17.58
C VAL A 131 14.08 8.16 17.33
N LYS A 132 14.32 9.27 16.63
CA LYS A 132 13.22 10.11 16.11
C LYS A 132 12.66 9.45 14.86
N LEU A 133 11.38 9.08 14.88
CA LEU A 133 10.78 8.30 13.78
C LEU A 133 10.87 9.02 12.44
N VAL A 134 10.71 10.34 12.43
CA VAL A 134 10.77 11.14 11.21
C VAL A 134 12.15 11.10 10.56
N ASP A 135 13.21 11.23 11.36
CA ASP A 135 14.59 11.22 10.88
C ASP A 135 14.96 9.81 10.39
N PHE A 136 14.54 8.79 11.15
CA PHE A 136 14.71 7.39 10.75
C PHE A 136 14.02 7.10 9.41
N ALA A 137 12.74 7.45 9.27
CA ALA A 137 11.97 7.22 8.05
C ALA A 137 12.57 7.91 6.82
N MET A 138 13.18 9.10 6.96
CA MET A 138 13.83 9.79 5.85
C MET A 138 15.07 9.05 5.31
N THR A 139 15.72 8.24 6.13
CA THR A 139 16.92 7.49 5.75
C THR A 139 16.63 6.06 5.26
N GLU A 140 15.43 5.54 5.53
CA GLU A 140 15.10 4.16 5.21
C GLU A 140 14.58 4.00 3.76
N PRO A 141 15.21 3.14 2.93
CA PRO A 141 14.83 2.98 1.52
C PRO A 141 13.35 2.63 1.30
N VAL A 142 12.77 1.82 2.19
CA VAL A 142 11.36 1.42 2.09
C VAL A 142 10.39 2.58 2.23
N ALA A 143 10.75 3.60 3.01
CA ALA A 143 9.90 4.76 3.23
C ALA A 143 9.73 5.59 1.93
N ASN A 144 10.70 5.54 1.03
CA ASN A 144 10.66 6.21 -0.28
C ASN A 144 9.75 5.51 -1.30
N ARG A 145 9.20 4.33 -0.98
CA ARG A 145 8.22 3.62 -1.83
C ARG A 145 6.79 4.14 -1.69
N HIS A 146 6.62 5.39 -1.26
CA HIS A 146 5.32 6.00 -1.00
C HIS A 146 4.50 6.36 -2.25
N GLY A 147 5.08 6.22 -3.45
CA GLY A 147 4.35 6.38 -4.71
C GLY A 147 3.76 7.78 -4.89
N GLN A 148 4.48 8.81 -4.44
CA GLN A 148 4.16 10.22 -4.73
C GLN A 148 5.40 10.86 -5.35
N ASP A 149 5.19 11.80 -6.27
CA ASP A 149 6.30 12.57 -6.83
C ASP A 149 6.85 13.53 -5.77
N VAL A 150 8.17 13.67 -5.68
CA VAL A 150 8.83 14.58 -4.73
C VAL A 150 9.29 15.83 -5.45
N CYS A 151 8.95 17.01 -4.92
CA CYS A 151 9.32 18.27 -5.56
C CYS A 151 10.83 18.48 -5.54
N GLY A 152 11.40 18.93 -6.67
CA GLY A 152 12.84 19.25 -6.76
C GLY A 152 13.74 18.04 -7.03
N ASN A 153 13.21 16.81 -6.96
CA ASN A 153 13.85 15.66 -7.59
C ASN A 153 13.31 15.52 -9.01
N PRO A 154 14.16 15.26 -10.02
CA PRO A 154 13.63 14.82 -11.30
C PRO A 154 12.83 13.56 -11.01
N ALA A 155 11.53 13.58 -11.35
CA ALA A 155 10.75 12.35 -11.40
C ALA A 155 11.60 11.36 -12.19
N LEU A 156 11.95 10.22 -11.59
CA LEU A 156 12.63 9.16 -12.33
C LEU A 156 11.74 8.93 -13.54
N VAL A 157 12.23 9.38 -14.71
CA VAL A 157 11.56 9.17 -15.97
C VAL A 157 11.56 7.66 -16.12
N THR A 158 10.48 7.02 -15.70
CA THR A 158 10.14 5.69 -16.20
C THR A 158 10.08 5.91 -17.70
N ALA A 159 11.09 5.43 -18.41
CA ALA A 159 11.14 5.48 -19.86
C ALA A 159 9.78 5.01 -20.36
N SER A 160 8.96 5.97 -20.80
CA SER A 160 7.70 5.65 -21.42
C SER A 160 8.07 4.85 -22.66
N THR A 161 7.62 3.61 -22.69
CA THR A 161 7.71 2.70 -23.83
C THR A 161 6.78 3.20 -24.95
N THR A 162 7.01 4.43 -25.42
CA THR A 162 6.50 4.92 -26.70
C THR A 162 7.41 4.50 -27.86
N GLY A 163 8.50 3.79 -27.57
CA GLY A 163 9.19 2.95 -28.55
C GLY A 163 8.27 1.79 -28.95
N LYS A 164 7.74 1.85 -30.16
CA LYS A 164 7.07 0.74 -30.85
C LYS A 164 7.87 -0.54 -30.60
N VAL A 165 7.31 -1.49 -29.86
CA VAL A 165 7.92 -2.80 -29.63
C VAL A 165 8.08 -3.45 -31.00
N VAL A 166 9.31 -3.48 -31.53
CA VAL A 166 9.64 -4.33 -32.66
C VAL A 166 9.67 -5.76 -32.09
N PRO A 167 8.80 -6.67 -32.53
CA PRO A 167 8.85 -8.05 -32.06
C PRO A 167 10.19 -8.64 -32.47
N MET A 168 10.98 -9.06 -31.48
CA MET A 168 12.18 -9.84 -31.75
C MET A 168 11.74 -11.16 -32.41
N PRO A 169 12.32 -11.57 -33.55
CA PRO A 169 11.96 -12.83 -34.18
C PRO A 169 12.27 -13.97 -33.20
N ARG A 170 11.24 -14.76 -32.86
CA ARG A 170 11.39 -15.99 -32.08
C ARG A 170 12.34 -16.92 -32.84
N ALA A 171 13.55 -17.11 -32.32
CA ALA A 171 14.34 -18.28 -32.68
C ALA A 171 13.58 -19.53 -32.21
N LYS A 172 13.31 -20.43 -33.15
CA LYS A 172 12.64 -21.71 -32.91
C LYS A 172 13.58 -22.57 -32.05
N PRO A 173 13.14 -23.14 -30.92
CA PRO A 173 13.95 -24.10 -30.19
C PRO A 173 14.22 -25.31 -31.07
N GLU A 174 15.49 -25.59 -31.33
CA GLU A 174 15.92 -26.84 -31.95
C GLU A 174 15.76 -27.95 -30.90
N VAL A 175 14.89 -28.91 -31.19
CA VAL A 175 14.58 -30.04 -30.31
C VAL A 175 15.73 -31.04 -30.42
N ALA A 176 16.66 -31.02 -29.48
CA ALA A 176 17.59 -32.13 -29.28
C ALA A 176 16.80 -33.33 -28.71
N GLY A 177 16.84 -34.43 -29.45
CA GLY A 177 16.01 -35.61 -29.25
C GLY A 177 16.22 -36.32 -27.91
N ALA A 178 15.11 -36.82 -27.37
CA ALA A 178 15.09 -37.74 -26.25
C ALA A 178 15.57 -39.14 -26.68
N PRO A 179 16.39 -39.85 -25.87
CA PRO A 179 16.53 -41.29 -26.02
C PRO A 179 15.29 -42.00 -25.43
N ALA A 180 14.82 -43.01 -26.16
CA ALA A 180 13.66 -43.82 -25.85
C ALA A 180 13.84 -44.68 -24.60
N ALA A 181 12.78 -44.78 -23.80
CA ALA A 181 12.65 -45.75 -22.72
C ALA A 181 12.25 -47.14 -23.28
N PRO A 182 12.81 -48.26 -22.79
CA PRO A 182 12.27 -49.58 -23.07
C PRO A 182 11.09 -49.91 -22.14
N ALA A 183 10.18 -50.71 -22.69
CA ALA A 183 8.90 -51.11 -22.15
C ALA A 183 8.98 -52.00 -20.89
N ALA A 184 7.88 -51.96 -20.13
CA ALA A 184 7.62 -52.70 -18.90
C ALA A 184 7.59 -54.23 -19.10
N THR A 185 7.89 -54.96 -18.03
CA THR A 185 7.42 -56.34 -17.82
C THR A 185 6.90 -56.45 -16.38
N GLU A 186 5.68 -56.95 -16.25
CA GLU A 186 5.00 -57.30 -15.01
C GLU A 186 5.75 -58.40 -14.23
N ALA A 187 5.70 -58.37 -12.90
CA ALA A 187 5.25 -59.49 -12.07
C ALA A 187 5.39 -59.21 -10.56
N SER A 188 4.23 -59.17 -9.89
CA SER A 188 3.87 -59.92 -8.68
C SER A 188 4.57 -59.71 -7.32
N ALA A 189 3.67 -59.62 -6.32
CA ALA A 189 3.74 -60.17 -4.95
C ALA A 189 4.04 -59.20 -3.77
N VAL A 190 2.99 -59.04 -2.96
CA VAL A 190 2.89 -58.49 -1.60
C VAL A 190 3.51 -59.49 -0.60
N PRO A 191 4.03 -59.08 0.58
CA PRO A 191 3.19 -59.11 1.78
C PRO A 191 3.41 -57.94 2.77
N SER A 192 2.32 -57.66 3.49
CA SER A 192 2.19 -56.75 4.63
C SER A 192 2.90 -57.25 5.89
N ALA A 193 3.39 -56.32 6.73
CA ALA A 193 3.76 -56.58 8.13
C ALA A 193 3.44 -55.34 9.01
N PRO A 194 3.19 -55.51 10.33
CA PRO A 194 2.26 -54.69 11.13
C PRO A 194 2.91 -53.54 11.93
N PRO A 195 2.13 -52.68 12.62
CA PRO A 195 2.67 -51.50 13.31
C PRO A 195 3.30 -51.85 14.66
N GLN A 196 4.42 -51.19 14.96
CA GLN A 196 5.02 -51.14 16.29
C GLN A 196 4.42 -49.94 17.05
N GLN A 197 4.19 -50.17 18.34
CA GLN A 197 3.41 -49.35 19.28
C GLN A 197 4.05 -48.01 19.61
#